data_AF-A0A6B2GAU3-F1
#
_entry.id   AF-A0A6B2GAU3-F1
#
_cell.length_a   1.000
_cell.length_b   1.000
_cell.length_c   1.000
_cell.angle_alpha   90.00
_cell.angle_beta   90.00
_cell.angle_gamma   90.00
#
_symmetry.space_group_name_H-M   'P 1'
#
loop_
_entity.id
_entity.type
_entity.pdbx_description
1 polymer ?
#
loop_
_entity_poly.entity_id
_entity_poly.type
_entity_poly.pdbx_seq_one_letter_code
_entity_poly.pdbx_strand_id
1 'polypeptide(L)'
;YESCFRSCCEITLDIRRSKTDSLIGVLSTFLHDPLVEWVKSRKNTTSMGEQGNEMALKMLQDVEKRLHGITPQSYYSFSLSVQGQVHQLIQEATSFFTPRTK
;
A
#
# COMPACT_ATOMS: atom_id res chain seq x y z
N TYR A 1 16.11 -3.75 -22.15
CA TYR A 1 15.39 -2.45 -22.14
C TYR A 1 14.77 -2.10 -20.80
N GLU A 2 15.13 -2.78 -19.70
CA GLU A 2 14.57 -2.49 -18.36
C GLU A 2 15.37 -1.47 -17.55
N SER A 3 16.61 -1.12 -17.94
CA SER A 3 17.55 -0.43 -17.06
C SER A 3 17.09 0.96 -16.62
N CYS A 4 16.59 1.79 -17.53
CA CYS A 4 16.11 3.14 -17.20
C CYS A 4 14.83 3.11 -16.36
N PHE A 5 13.83 2.33 -16.79
CA PHE A 5 12.57 2.18 -16.05
C PHE A 5 12.80 1.63 -14.63
N ARG A 6 13.57 0.55 -14.51
CA ARG A 6 13.92 -0.05 -13.22
C ARG A 6 14.65 0.94 -12.32
N SER A 7 15.64 1.67 -12.86
CA SER A 7 16.38 2.68 -12.10
C SER A 7 15.48 3.81 -11.61
N CYS A 8 14.57 4.32 -12.45
CA CYS A 8 13.58 5.31 -12.03
C CYS A 8 12.67 4.78 -10.91
N CYS A 9 12.22 3.51 -11.01
CA CYS A 9 11.41 2.88 -9.97
C CYS A 9 12.19 2.72 -8.65
N GLU A 10 13.46 2.34 -8.70
CA GLU A 10 14.33 2.21 -7.53
C GLU A 10 14.50 3.55 -6.82
N ILE A 11 14.87 4.61 -7.56
CA ILE A 11 15.01 5.97 -7.00
C ILE A 11 13.70 6.45 -6.38
N THR A 12 12.58 6.25 -7.09
CA THR A 12 11.26 6.67 -6.59
C THR A 12 10.90 5.93 -5.31
N LEU A 13 11.13 4.62 -5.24
CA LEU A 13 10.84 3.83 -4.04
C LEU A 13 11.74 4.18 -2.86
N ASP A 14 13.00 4.53 -3.12
CA ASP A 14 13.93 4.98 -2.09
C ASP A 14 13.49 6.34 -1.48
N ILE A 15 13.10 7.29 -2.32
CA ILE A 15 12.51 8.56 -1.87
C ILE A 15 11.23 8.29 -1.07
N ARG A 16 10.36 7.41 -1.57
CA ARG A 16 9.12 7.05 -0.87
C ARG A 16 9.39 6.46 0.51
N ARG A 17 10.42 5.61 0.65
CA ARG A 17 10.84 5.00 1.93
C ARG A 17 11.41 6.03 2.90
N SER A 18 12.31 6.90 2.42
CA SER A 18 12.91 7.95 3.25
C SER A 18 11.91 9.02 3.72
N LYS A 19 10.74 9.10 3.07
CA LYS A 19 9.66 10.05 3.39
C LYS A 19 8.39 9.37 3.92
N THR A 20 8.53 8.18 4.50
CA THR A 20 7.39 7.40 5.02
C THR A 20 6.56 8.20 6.02
N ASP A 21 7.18 8.82 7.02
CA ASP A 21 6.47 9.60 8.05
C ASP A 21 5.66 10.76 7.47
N SER A 22 6.22 11.46 6.47
CA SER A 22 5.53 12.56 5.79
C SER A 22 4.31 12.06 5.01
N LEU A 23 4.45 10.94 4.29
CA LEU A 23 3.35 10.33 3.55
C LEU A 23 2.26 9.81 4.49
N ILE A 24 2.63 9.13 5.57
CA ILE A 24 1.68 8.66 6.59
C ILE A 24 1.00 9.85 7.28
N GLY A 25 1.71 10.92 7.57
CA GLY A 25 1.15 12.15 8.15
C GLY A 25 0.13 12.83 7.24
N VAL A 26 0.35 12.83 5.92
CA VAL A 26 -0.67 13.32 4.97
C VAL A 26 -1.86 12.36 4.93
N LEU A 27 -1.61 11.05 4.84
CA LEU A 27 -2.67 10.06 4.74
C LEU A 27 -3.54 9.96 5.99
N SER A 28 -2.97 10.24 7.17
CA SER A 28 -3.71 10.24 8.44
C SER A 28 -4.78 11.33 8.48
N THR A 29 -4.60 12.44 7.75
CA THR A 29 -5.61 13.50 7.67
C THR A 29 -6.91 13.02 7.02
N PHE A 30 -6.84 12.05 6.10
CA PHE A 30 -8.04 11.46 5.48
C PHE A 30 -8.90 10.66 6.46
N LEU A 31 -8.36 10.20 7.60
CA LEU A 31 -9.19 9.57 8.64
C LEU A 31 -10.14 10.57 9.30
N HIS A 32 -9.77 11.85 9.30
CA HIS A 32 -10.55 12.92 9.91
C HIS A 32 -11.34 13.75 8.88
N ASP A 33 -11.22 13.43 7.59
CA ASP A 33 -11.97 14.11 6.53
C ASP A 33 -13.42 13.59 6.50
N PRO A 34 -14.42 14.46 6.79
CA PRO A 34 -15.82 14.05 6.85
C PRO A 34 -16.41 13.65 5.50
N LEU A 35 -15.71 13.89 4.39
CA LEU A 35 -16.12 13.52 3.04
C LEU A 35 -15.50 12.21 2.56
N VAL A 36 -14.54 11.63 3.29
CA VAL A 36 -13.89 10.38 2.89
C VAL A 36 -14.76 9.18 3.28
N GLU A 37 -15.24 8.47 2.27
CA GLU A 37 -16.01 7.24 2.44
C GLU A 37 -15.10 6.00 2.40
N TRP A 38 -14.80 5.44 3.58
CA TRP A 38 -14.01 4.21 3.72
C TRP A 38 -14.80 2.93 3.42
N VAL A 39 -16.13 3.00 3.49
CA VAL A 39 -17.03 1.87 3.28
C VAL A 39 -18.13 2.29 2.30
N LYS A 40 -18.32 1.54 1.20
CA LYS A 40 -19.48 1.75 0.33
C LYS A 40 -20.74 1.38 1.10
N SER A 41 -21.56 2.40 1.38
CA SER A 41 -22.77 2.31 2.18
C SER A 41 -23.65 1.12 1.76
N ARG A 42 -23.66 0.06 2.59
CA ARG A 42 -24.81 -0.85 2.64
C ARG A 42 -25.74 -0.28 3.69
N LYS A 43 -26.91 0.14 3.21
CA LYS A 43 -28.01 0.76 3.94
C LYS A 43 -28.14 0.25 5.38
N ASN A 44 -28.30 1.20 6.30
CA ASN A 44 -28.80 1.07 7.68
C ASN A 44 -27.86 0.39 8.69
N THR A 45 -27.02 1.17 9.37
CA THR A 45 -26.89 1.14 10.84
C THR A 45 -26.16 2.39 11.35
N THR A 46 -26.60 2.89 12.49
CA THR A 46 -26.03 3.99 13.29
C THR A 46 -24.61 3.74 13.83
N SER A 47 -23.97 2.62 13.46
CA SER A 47 -22.62 2.19 13.87
C SER A 47 -21.54 2.39 12.79
N MET A 48 -21.88 3.06 11.67
CA MET A 48 -21.01 3.15 10.49
C MET A 48 -19.72 3.97 10.70
N GLY A 49 -19.73 4.94 11.62
CA GLY A 49 -18.58 5.81 11.90
C GLY A 49 -17.40 5.08 12.54
N GLU A 50 -17.67 4.16 13.47
CA GLU A 50 -16.64 3.38 14.17
C GLU A 50 -16.01 2.33 13.23
N GLN A 51 -16.85 1.60 12.47
CA GLN A 51 -16.39 0.58 11.53
C GLN A 51 -15.59 1.15 10.34
N GLY A 52 -15.95 2.34 9.86
CA GLY A 52 -15.20 3.03 8.81
C GLY A 52 -13.79 3.44 9.28
N ASN A 53 -13.68 3.91 10.51
CA ASN A 53 -12.40 4.31 11.10
C ASN A 53 -11.46 3.12 11.34
N GLU A 54 -11.98 1.98 11.82
CA GLU A 54 -11.19 0.75 11.97
C GLU A 54 -10.62 0.26 10.63
N MET A 55 -11.42 0.31 9.56
CA MET A 55 -10.98 -0.06 8.22
C MET A 55 -9.92 0.91 7.68
N ALA A 56 -10.10 2.22 7.92
CA ALA A 56 -9.16 3.26 7.53
C ALA A 56 -7.79 3.07 8.23
N LEU A 57 -7.80 2.81 9.54
CA LEU A 57 -6.59 2.53 10.32
C LEU A 57 -5.85 1.29 9.80
N LYS A 58 -6.58 0.22 9.50
CA LYS A 58 -5.99 -0.99 8.91
C LYS A 58 -5.37 -0.70 7.55
N MET A 59 -6.03 0.10 6.71
CA MET A 59 -5.51 0.47 5.39
C MET A 59 -4.25 1.33 5.50
N LEU A 60 -4.20 2.25 6.47
CA LEU A 60 -3.01 3.06 6.77
C LEU A 60 -1.83 2.17 7.18
N GLN A 61 -2.04 1.21 8.08
CA GLN A 61 -1.02 0.24 8.49
C GLN A 61 -0.53 -0.62 7.31
N ASP A 62 -1.44 -1.05 6.43
CA ASP A 62 -1.07 -1.80 5.24
C ASP A 62 -0.27 -0.96 4.25
N VAL A 63 -0.59 0.33 4.10
CA VAL A 63 0.22 1.28 3.32
C VAL A 63 1.62 1.41 3.93
N GLU A 64 1.72 1.63 5.24
CA GLU A 64 3.00 1.75 5.94
C GLU A 64 3.89 0.51 5.77
N LYS A 65 3.32 -0.69 5.91
CA LYS A 65 4.05 -1.95 5.64
C LYS A 65 4.59 -2.01 4.21
N ARG A 66 3.77 -1.63 3.23
CA ARG A 66 4.17 -1.59 1.81
C ARG A 66 5.23 -0.53 1.53
N LEU A 67 5.20 0.60 2.25
CA LEU A 67 6.24 1.63 2.20
C LEU A 67 7.59 1.03 2.62
N HIS A 68 7.60 0.28 3.73
CA HIS A 68 8.79 -0.42 4.24
C HIS A 68 9.22 -1.67 3.46
N GLY A 69 8.52 -2.04 2.39
CA GLY A 69 8.86 -3.22 1.58
C GLY A 69 8.34 -4.54 2.13
N ILE A 70 7.45 -4.50 3.12
CA ILE A 70 6.73 -5.68 3.59
C ILE A 70 5.52 -5.85 2.66
N THR A 71 5.61 -6.85 1.79
CA THR A 71 4.53 -7.20 0.86
C THR A 71 3.85 -8.48 1.33
N PRO A 72 2.57 -8.71 0.99
CA PRO A 72 1.89 -9.95 1.37
C PRO A 72 2.52 -11.21 0.75
N GLN A 73 3.27 -11.05 -0.35
CA GLN A 73 4.09 -12.11 -0.94
C GLN A 73 5.45 -12.30 -0.28
N SER A 74 5.87 -11.42 0.64
CA SER A 74 7.13 -11.57 1.35
C SER A 74 7.06 -12.79 2.26
N TYR A 75 7.82 -13.82 1.89
CA TYR A 75 7.95 -15.03 2.68
C TYR A 75 8.55 -14.65 4.06
N TYR A 76 7.88 -15.02 5.15
CA TYR A 76 8.24 -14.69 6.53
C TYR A 76 8.14 -13.21 6.97
N SER A 77 7.38 -12.35 6.26
CA SER A 77 7.16 -10.93 6.66
C SER A 77 8.42 -10.05 6.71
N PHE A 78 9.52 -10.45 6.05
CA PHE A 78 10.70 -9.62 5.97
C PHE A 78 10.50 -8.43 5.03
N SER A 79 11.12 -7.29 5.36
CA SER A 79 11.18 -6.14 4.46
C SER A 79 12.11 -6.41 3.29
N LEU A 80 11.60 -6.33 2.06
CA LEU A 80 12.42 -6.43 0.86
C LEU A 80 13.32 -5.20 0.72
N SER A 81 14.50 -5.36 0.12
CA SER A 81 15.28 -4.21 -0.37
C SER A 81 14.49 -3.42 -1.41
N VAL A 82 14.92 -2.19 -1.72
CA VAL A 82 14.30 -1.37 -2.76
C VAL A 82 14.33 -2.11 -4.10
N GLN A 83 15.49 -2.63 -4.47
CA GLN A 83 15.72 -3.38 -5.70
C GLN A 83 14.88 -4.67 -5.74
N GLY A 84 14.78 -5.38 -4.60
CA GLY A 84 13.97 -6.59 -4.47
C GLY A 84 12.47 -6.30 -4.65
N GLN A 85 11.97 -5.23 -4.01
CA GLN A 85 10.58 -4.81 -4.17
C GLN A 85 10.29 -4.36 -5.61
N VAL A 86 11.17 -3.59 -6.24
CA VAL A 86 11.05 -3.21 -7.66
C VAL A 86 11.00 -4.44 -8.55
N HIS A 87 11.93 -5.38 -8.36
CA HIS A 87 11.99 -6.60 -9.15
C HIS A 87 10.68 -7.41 -9.06
N GLN A 88 10.18 -7.60 -7.83
CA GLN A 88 8.92 -8.31 -7.59
C GLN A 88 7.73 -7.62 -8.26
N LEU A 89 7.60 -6.29 -8.11
CA LEU A 89 6.49 -5.53 -8.71
C LEU A 89 6.52 -5.54 -10.24
N ILE A 90 7.71 -5.45 -10.84
CA ILE A 90 7.86 -5.56 -12.29
C ILE A 90 7.46 -6.98 -12.74
N GLN A 91 7.98 -8.00 -12.06
CA GLN A 91 7.66 -9.40 -12.36
C GLN A 91 6.15 -9.66 -12.26
N GLU A 92 5.48 -9.16 -11.22
CA GLU A 92 4.03 -9.26 -11.04
C GLU A 92 3.29 -8.62 -12.23
N ALA A 93 3.68 -7.40 -12.62
CA ALA A 93 3.04 -6.67 -13.72
C ALA A 93 3.29 -7.29 -15.10
N THR A 94 4.45 -7.93 -15.31
CA THR A 94 4.84 -8.53 -16.61
C THR A 94 4.51 -10.02 -16.71
N SER A 95 4.23 -10.69 -15.59
CA SER A 95 3.82 -12.09 -15.61
C SER A 95 2.43 -12.23 -16.23
N PHE A 96 2.31 -13.01 -17.32
CA PHE A 96 1.02 -13.31 -17.93
C PHE A 96 0.24 -14.26 -17.01
N PHE A 97 -0.82 -13.74 -16.39
CA PHE A 97 -1.98 -14.46 -15.85
C PHE A 97 -1.70 -15.73 -15.02
N THR A 98 -1.80 -15.62 -13.70
CA THR A 98 -2.39 -16.70 -12.89
C THR A 98 -3.65 -16.14 -12.20
N PRO A 99 -4.84 -16.71 -12.46
CA PRO A 99 -6.05 -16.27 -11.78
C PRO A 99 -5.92 -16.62 -10.29
N ARG A 100 -6.07 -15.62 -9.41
CA ARG A 100 -6.29 -15.85 -7.98
C ARG A 100 -7.61 -16.60 -7.83
N THR A 101 -7.55 -17.93 -7.75
CA THR A 101 -8.66 -18.71 -7.21
C THR A 101 -8.83 -18.35 -5.74
N LYS A 102 -10.04 -17.91 -5.41
CA LYS A 102 -10.52 -17.60 -4.07
C LYS A 102 -10.39 -18.79 -3.13
#